data_AF-Q1GEX2-F1
#
_entry.id   AF-Q1GEX2-F1
#
_cell.length_a   1.000
_cell.length_b   1.000
_cell.length_c   1.000
_cell.angle_alpha   90.00
_cell.angle_beta   90.00
_cell.angle_gamma   90.00
#
_symmetry.space_group_name_H-M   'P 1'
#
loop_
_entity.id
_entity.type
_entity.pdbx_description
1 polymer ?
#
loop_
_entity_poly.entity_id
_entity_poly.type
_entity_poly.pdbx_seq_one_letter_code
_entity_poly.pdbx_strand_id
1 'polypeptide(L)'
;MCPTKWRFPMKDSPKVKAFSLEVRLTKLRLKHQTLKARIAREMKRPSPCSATLQLLKRQRLRLKDEIVSCANRLRALGRRNLASGPMLSRPTS
;
A
#
# COMPACT_ATOMS: atom_id res chain seq x y z
N MET A 1 -34.72 -31.33 -18.02
CA MET A 1 -34.57 -30.49 -16.81
C MET A 1 -33.11 -30.53 -16.39
N CYS A 2 -32.35 -29.46 -16.57
CA CYS A 2 -30.94 -29.38 -16.17
C CYS A 2 -30.81 -28.50 -14.93
N PRO A 3 -30.28 -29.00 -13.80
CA PRO A 3 -30.13 -28.19 -12.61
C PRO A 3 -28.80 -27.42 -12.62
N THR A 4 -28.91 -26.15 -12.24
CA THR A 4 -27.94 -25.40 -11.44
C THR A 4 -26.66 -24.86 -12.11
N LYS A 5 -26.81 -23.67 -12.70
CA LYS A 5 -26.11 -22.44 -12.28
C LYS A 5 -24.65 -22.61 -11.81
N TRP A 6 -23.72 -22.72 -12.75
CA TRP A 6 -22.30 -22.47 -12.50
C TRP A 6 -22.06 -20.97 -12.28
N ARG A 7 -22.29 -20.46 -11.07
CA ARG A 7 -21.82 -19.14 -10.66
C ARG A 7 -20.48 -19.28 -9.96
N PHE A 8 -19.42 -19.55 -10.73
CA PHE A 8 -18.05 -19.45 -10.25
C PHE A 8 -17.85 -18.07 -9.59
N PRO A 9 -17.54 -17.99 -8.29
CA PRO A 9 -17.09 -16.75 -7.73
C PRO A 9 -15.62 -16.60 -8.12
N MET A 10 -15.34 -16.09 -9.32
CA MET A 10 -14.10 -15.33 -9.56
C MET A 10 -14.17 -14.04 -8.71
N LYS A 11 -14.18 -14.18 -7.40
CA LYS A 11 -14.13 -13.06 -6.46
C LYS A 11 -12.85 -13.20 -5.66
N ASP A 12 -11.96 -12.24 -5.88
CA ASP A 12 -11.06 -11.75 -4.85
C ASP A 12 -10.03 -12.74 -4.28
N SER A 13 -9.17 -13.28 -5.15
CA SER A 13 -7.99 -14.00 -4.65
C SER A 13 -7.13 -13.05 -3.79
N PRO A 14 -6.81 -13.42 -2.53
CA PRO A 14 -6.05 -12.55 -1.62
C PRO A 14 -4.67 -12.20 -2.18
N LYS A 15 -4.11 -13.07 -3.04
CA LYS A 15 -2.86 -12.83 -3.78
C LYS A 15 -2.97 -11.66 -4.75
N VAL A 16 -4.09 -11.53 -5.48
CA VAL A 16 -4.33 -10.41 -6.40
C VAL A 16 -4.50 -9.10 -5.65
N LYS A 17 -5.18 -9.14 -4.48
CA LYS A 17 -5.32 -7.97 -3.60
C LYS A 17 -3.97 -7.51 -3.04
N ALA A 18 -3.12 -8.45 -2.62
CA ALA A 18 -1.77 -8.15 -2.14
C ALA A 18 -0.91 -7.49 -3.24
N PHE A 19 -0.87 -8.09 -4.44
CA PHE A 19 -0.15 -7.55 -5.59
C PHE A 19 -0.62 -6.13 -5.97
N SER A 20 -1.93 -5.91 -6.01
CA SER A 20 -2.50 -4.58 -6.29
C SER A 20 -2.07 -3.53 -5.25
N LEU A 21 -2.01 -3.92 -3.97
CA LEU A 21 -1.52 -3.04 -2.90
C LEU A 21 -0.02 -2.78 -2.99
N GLU A 22 0.79 -3.76 -3.41
CA GLU A 22 2.22 -3.57 -3.68
C GLU A 22 2.45 -2.55 -4.79
N VAL A 23 1.77 -2.69 -5.92
CA VAL A 23 1.85 -1.74 -7.04
C VAL A 23 1.38 -0.34 -6.60
N ARG A 24 0.36 -0.27 -5.75
CA ARG A 24 -0.10 1.02 -5.21
C ARG A 24 0.94 1.64 -4.27
N LEU A 25 1.60 0.83 -3.44
CA LEU A 25 2.64 1.27 -2.51
C LEU A 25 3.86 1.83 -3.25
N THR A 26 4.32 1.17 -4.31
CA THR A 26 5.45 1.64 -5.12
C THR A 26 5.14 2.97 -5.80
N LYS A 27 3.94 3.10 -6.39
CA LYS A 27 3.46 4.37 -6.98
C LYS A 27 3.40 5.51 -5.96
N LEU A 28 2.88 5.25 -4.75
CA LEU A 28 2.81 6.24 -3.69
C LEU A 28 4.20 6.67 -3.21
N ARG A 29 5.15 5.72 -3.09
CA ARG A 29 6.55 6.01 -2.73
C ARG A 29 7.23 6.90 -3.77
N LEU A 30 7.02 6.64 -5.06
CA LEU A 30 7.55 7.48 -6.13
C LEU A 30 7.01 8.91 -6.04
N LYS A 31 5.69 9.09 -5.88
CA LYS A 31 5.07 10.41 -5.70
C LYS A 31 5.62 11.15 -4.48
N HIS A 32 5.81 10.43 -3.36
CA HIS A 32 6.38 10.99 -2.14
C HIS A 32 7.83 11.47 -2.34
N GLN A 33 8.66 10.72 -3.07
CA GLN A 33 10.02 11.14 -3.44
C GLN A 33 10.00 12.42 -4.28
N THR A 34 9.13 12.49 -5.29
CA THR A 34 8.98 13.69 -6.13
C THR A 34 8.56 14.91 -5.33
N LEU A 35 7.61 14.77 -4.39
CA LEU A 35 7.22 15.86 -3.50
C LEU A 35 8.35 16.29 -2.57
N LYS A 36 9.15 15.36 -2.03
CA LYS A 36 10.33 15.70 -1.22
C LYS A 36 11.33 16.52 -2.04
N ALA A 37 11.60 16.13 -3.29
CA ALA A 37 12.48 16.88 -4.17
C ALA A 37 11.95 18.29 -4.47
N ARG A 38 10.63 18.44 -4.70
CA ARG A 38 9.99 19.76 -4.90
C ARG A 38 10.11 20.65 -3.66
N ILE A 39 9.88 20.09 -2.45
CA ILE A 39 10.05 20.83 -1.19
C ILE A 39 11.50 21.29 -1.02
N ALA A 40 12.48 20.41 -1.29
CA ALA A 40 13.90 20.76 -1.18
C ALA A 40 14.31 21.87 -2.15
N ARG A 41 13.81 21.84 -3.39
CA ARG A 41 14.02 22.91 -4.37
C ARG A 41 13.41 24.23 -3.92
N GLU A 42 12.19 24.20 -3.39
CA GLU A 42 11.49 25.40 -2.93
C GLU A 42 12.17 26.01 -1.70
N MET A 43 12.71 25.19 -0.79
CA MET A 43 13.49 25.66 0.37
C MET A 43 14.84 26.26 -0.01
N LYS A 44 15.42 25.87 -1.15
CA LYS A 44 16.69 26.42 -1.65
C LYS A 44 16.50 27.78 -2.34
N ARG A 45 15.26 28.21 -2.62
CA ARG A 45 15.00 29.53 -3.20
C ARG A 45 15.25 30.63 -2.16
N PRO A 46 15.86 31.76 -2.55
CA PRO A 46 16.14 32.88 -1.64
C PRO A 46 14.88 33.55 -1.07
N SER A 47 13.71 33.37 -1.70
CA SER A 47 12.41 33.73 -1.14
C SER A 47 11.47 32.52 -1.25
N PRO A 48 11.39 31.68 -0.19
CA PRO A 48 10.52 30.52 -0.19
C PRO A 48 9.07 30.96 -0.04
N CYS A 49 8.20 30.56 -0.97
CA CYS A 49 6.77 30.83 -0.81
C CYS A 49 6.19 29.89 0.26
N SER A 50 5.99 30.44 1.46
CA SER A 50 5.49 29.71 2.64
C SER A 50 4.16 28.99 2.38
N ALA A 51 3.26 29.59 1.59
CA ALA A 51 1.99 28.97 1.22
C ALA A 51 2.19 27.69 0.39
N THR A 52 3.06 27.73 -0.62
CA THR A 52 3.39 26.59 -1.47
C THR A 52 4.11 25.50 -0.68
N LEU A 53 5.04 25.88 0.21
CA LEU A 53 5.71 24.94 1.10
C LEU A 53 4.73 24.25 2.06
N GLN A 54 3.79 24.99 2.65
CA GLN A 54 2.77 24.42 3.51
C GLN A 54 1.87 23.44 2.73
N LEU A 55 1.46 23.81 1.51
CA LEU A 55 0.67 22.93 0.65
C LEU A 55 1.43 21.65 0.31
N LEU A 56 2.69 21.76 -0.11
CA LEU A 56 3.54 20.60 -0.44
C LEU A 56 3.79 19.71 0.79
N LYS A 57 4.01 20.30 1.97
CA LYS A 57 4.16 19.55 3.23
C LYS A 57 2.88 18.80 3.60
N ARG A 58 1.70 19.43 3.46
CA ARG A 58 0.40 18.79 3.68
C ARG A 58 0.17 17.63 2.71
N GLN A 59 0.47 17.81 1.42
CA GLN A 59 0.38 16.75 0.41
C GLN A 59 1.31 15.59 0.74
N ARG A 60 2.56 15.88 1.15
CA ARG A 60 3.52 14.87 1.59
C ARG A 60 3.01 14.10 2.80
N LEU A 61 2.39 14.77 3.78
CA LEU A 61 1.83 14.12 4.97
C LEU A 61 0.72 13.13 4.59
N ARG A 62 -0.24 13.57 3.76
CA ARG A 62 -1.33 12.70 3.25
C ARG A 62 -0.78 11.45 2.54
N LEU A 63 0.20 11.62 1.65
CA LEU A 63 0.83 10.48 0.98
C LEU A 63 1.55 9.55 1.96
N LYS A 64 2.18 10.09 3.01
CA LYS A 64 2.81 9.27 4.06
C LYS A 64 1.77 8.41 4.77
N ASP A 65 0.63 8.98 5.12
CA ASP A 65 -0.46 8.27 5.79
C ASP A 65 -1.06 7.18 4.89
N GLU A 66 -1.23 7.48 3.59
CA GLU A 66 -1.65 6.48 2.59
C GLU A 66 -0.65 5.33 2.46
N ILE A 67 0.66 5.61 2.45
CA ILE A 67 1.72 4.59 2.42
C ILE A 67 1.62 3.68 3.65
N VAL A 68 1.46 4.26 4.84
CA VAL A 68 1.31 3.51 6.09
C VAL A 68 0.06 2.65 6.06
N SER A 69 -1.07 3.19 5.60
CA SER A 69 -2.33 2.47 5.46
C SER A 69 -2.22 1.29 4.48
N CYS A 70 -1.62 1.50 3.30
CA CYS A 70 -1.35 0.43 2.33
C CYS A 70 -0.40 -0.64 2.89
N ALA A 71 0.67 -0.24 3.56
CA ALA A 71 1.62 -1.16 4.17
C ALA A 71 0.98 -2.00 5.29
N ASN A 72 0.11 -1.39 6.11
CA ASN A 72 -0.64 -2.09 7.16
C ASN A 72 -1.62 -3.11 6.56
N ARG A 73 -2.36 -2.74 5.50
CA ARG A 73 -3.24 -3.68 4.79
C ARG A 73 -2.46 -4.84 4.17
N LEU A 74 -1.31 -4.57 3.56
CA LEU A 74 -0.44 -5.59 2.99
C LEU A 74 0.08 -6.56 4.07
N ARG A 75 0.54 -6.04 5.21
CA ARG A 75 0.94 -6.84 6.37
C ARG A 75 -0.22 -7.71 6.89
N ALA A 76 -1.42 -7.14 6.99
CA ALA A 76 -2.62 -7.87 7.41
C ALA A 76 -2.98 -9.02 6.45
N LEU A 77 -2.81 -8.82 5.13
CA LEU A 77 -2.99 -9.88 4.14
C LEU A 77 -1.89 -10.94 4.21
N GLY A 78 -0.62 -10.54 4.45
CA GLY A 78 0.50 -11.47 4.65
C GLY A 78 0.29 -12.40 5.85
N ARG A 79 -0.25 -11.88 6.97
CA ARG A 79 -0.60 -12.71 8.14
C ARG A 79 -1.65 -13.77 7.82
N ARG A 80 -2.64 -13.45 6.97
CA ARG A 80 -3.69 -14.41 6.56
C ARG A 80 -3.15 -15.52 5.65
N ASN A 81 -2.17 -15.23 4.81
CA ASN A 81 -1.50 -16.25 3.99
C ASN A 81 -0.63 -17.23 4.79
N LEU A 82 -0.06 -16.82 5.93
CA LEU A 82 0.72 -17.72 6.81
C LEU A 82 -0.16 -18.63 7.67
N ALA A 83 -1.36 -18.18 8.05
CA ALA A 83 -2.30 -18.98 8.85
C ALA A 83 -3.00 -20.11 8.06
N SER A 84 -2.73 -20.23 6.76
CA SER A 84 -3.27 -21.27 5.87
C SER A 84 -2.24 -22.33 5.45
N GLY A 85 -1.02 -22.29 6.02
CA GLY A 85 -0.05 -23.38 5.89
C GLY A 85 -0.34 -24.52 6.88
N PRO A 86 -0.14 -25.80 6.51
CA PRO A 86 -0.36 -26.91 7.41
C PRO A 86 0.54 -26.74 8.64
N MET A 87 -0.04 -26.88 9.84
CA MET A 87 0.74 -27.09 11.07
C MET A 87 1.65 -28.29 10.83
N LEU A 88 2.91 -28.05 10.46
CA LEU A 88 3.91 -29.11 10.48
C LEU A 88 4.11 -29.50 11.95
N SER A 89 3.85 -30.76 12.21
CA SER A 89 3.91 -31.48 13.47
C SER A 89 5.11 -31.04 14.31
N ARG A 90 4.85 -30.73 15.59
CA ARG A 90 5.91 -30.63 16.59
C ARG A 90 6.62 -31.99 16.69
N PRO A 91 7.96 -32.05 16.65
CA PRO A 91 8.65 -33.23 17.14
C PRO A 91 8.41 -33.29 18.64
N THR A 92 7.68 -34.30 19.09
CA THR A 92 7.73 -34.71 20.49
C THR A 92 9.06 -35.44 20.65
N SER A 93 9.85 -34.99 21.62
CA SER A 93 11.07 -35.65 22.06
C SER A 93 10.91 -36.06 23.51
#